data_AF-A0A2S4UN06-F1
#
_entry.id   AF-A0A2S4UN06-F1
#
_cell.length_a   1.000
_cell.length_b   1.000
_cell.length_c   1.000
_cell.angle_alpha   90.00
_cell.angle_beta   90.00
_cell.angle_gamma   90.00
#
_symmetry.space_group_name_H-M   'P 1'
#
loop_
_entity.id
_entity.type
_entity.pdbx_description
1 polymer ?
#
loop_
_entity_poly.entity_id
_entity_poly.type
_entity_poly.pdbx_seq_one_letter_code
_entity_poly.pdbx_strand_id
1 'polypeptide(L)'
;MAQTFVDEHNKVRDVYGVPHLVWNSQLIPTAQRLAAACVFRHTDNNPYGENIAAGQTTPQDVVSQWVEGPEEKLAYNPNAPKDSHFTQVVWEASRELGCAVTSCPTMAGVWLPQSPIQFWVCEYNPSGNVDTLYTKNVHALAGGAPARR
;
A
#
# COMPACT_ATOMS: atom_id res chain seq x y z
N MET A 1 -9.14 -4.92 12.56
CA MET A 1 -8.16 -4.01 11.92
C MET A 1 -7.06 -4.81 11.21
N ALA A 2 -6.21 -5.56 11.92
CA ALA A 2 -5.19 -6.41 11.31
C ALA A 2 -5.75 -7.39 10.25
N GLN A 3 -6.74 -8.21 10.64
CA GLN A 3 -7.39 -9.16 9.72
C GLN A 3 -8.05 -8.45 8.54
N THR A 4 -8.75 -7.34 8.78
CA THR A 4 -9.41 -6.55 7.74
C THR A 4 -8.43 -6.04 6.69
N PHE A 5 -7.25 -5.53 7.08
CA PHE A 5 -6.26 -5.08 6.11
C PHE A 5 -5.78 -6.21 5.21
N VAL A 6 -5.46 -7.37 5.79
CA VAL A 6 -5.03 -8.55 5.04
C VAL A 6 -6.13 -9.01 4.09
N ASP A 7 -7.38 -9.09 4.57
CA ASP A 7 -8.51 -9.53 3.76
C ASP A 7 -8.76 -8.60 2.57
N GLU A 8 -8.74 -7.28 2.77
CA GLU A 8 -8.93 -6.32 1.67
C GLU A 8 -7.78 -6.37 0.65
N HIS A 9 -6.53 -6.52 1.11
CA HIS A 9 -5.41 -6.76 0.20
C HIS A 9 -5.59 -8.07 -0.58
N ASN A 10 -5.97 -9.15 0.09
CA ASN A 10 -6.06 -10.46 -0.53
C ASN A 10 -7.21 -10.56 -1.54
N LYS A 11 -8.33 -9.88 -1.32
CA LYS A 11 -9.38 -9.71 -2.34
C LYS A 11 -8.85 -9.11 -3.64
N VAL A 12 -8.00 -8.08 -3.54
CA VAL A 12 -7.37 -7.47 -4.72
C VAL A 12 -6.36 -8.43 -5.33
N ARG A 13 -5.50 -9.05 -4.51
CA ARG A 13 -4.45 -9.97 -4.98
C ARG A 13 -4.99 -11.19 -5.69
N ASP A 14 -6.16 -11.69 -5.30
CA ASP A 14 -6.88 -12.76 -6.02
C ASP A 14 -7.21 -12.38 -7.46
N VAL A 15 -7.63 -11.13 -7.69
CA VAL A 15 -7.96 -10.62 -9.04
C VAL A 15 -6.75 -10.65 -9.97
N TYR A 16 -5.54 -10.41 -9.44
CA TYR A 16 -4.28 -10.46 -10.19
C TYR A 16 -3.59 -11.82 -10.11
N GLY A 17 -4.21 -12.80 -9.43
CA GLY A 17 -3.70 -14.15 -9.27
C GLY A 17 -2.33 -14.20 -8.61
N VAL A 18 -2.04 -13.30 -7.65
CA VAL A 18 -0.78 -13.32 -6.87
C VAL A 18 -1.03 -13.88 -5.46
N PRO A 19 -0.05 -14.53 -4.81
CA PRO A 19 -0.29 -15.20 -3.54
C PRO A 19 -0.72 -14.25 -2.43
N HIS A 20 -1.53 -14.73 -1.49
CA HIS A 20 -2.02 -13.94 -0.36
C HIS A 20 -0.90 -13.43 0.54
N LEU A 21 -1.10 -12.24 1.10
CA LEU A 21 -0.31 -11.72 2.20
C LEU A 21 -0.77 -12.35 3.52
N VAL A 22 0.16 -12.51 4.46
CA VAL A 22 -0.11 -12.88 5.85
C VAL A 22 0.27 -11.73 6.78
N TRP A 23 -0.45 -11.60 7.89
CA TRP A 23 -0.11 -10.57 8.87
C TRP A 23 1.21 -10.89 9.59
N ASN A 24 2.14 -9.94 9.64
CA ASN A 24 3.37 -10.05 10.42
C ASN A 24 3.48 -8.91 11.44
N SER A 25 3.42 -9.25 12.72
CA SER A 25 3.52 -8.29 13.82
C SER A 25 4.90 -7.65 13.97
N GLN A 26 5.96 -8.24 13.38
CA GLN A 26 7.31 -7.68 13.42
C GLN A 26 7.45 -6.41 12.58
N LEU A 27 6.52 -6.15 11.64
CA LEU A 27 6.52 -4.95 10.80
C LEU A 27 5.85 -3.74 11.49
N ILE A 28 4.99 -4.00 12.49
CA ILE A 28 4.18 -2.98 13.18
C ILE A 28 5.03 -1.87 13.81
N PRO A 29 6.17 -2.15 14.49
CA PRO A 29 6.96 -1.08 15.11
C PRO A 29 7.44 -0.01 14.14
N THR A 30 7.76 -0.37 12.88
CA THR A 30 8.15 0.60 11.84
C THR A 30 6.93 1.39 11.39
N ALA A 31 5.84 0.71 11.02
CA ALA A 31 4.58 1.35 10.62
C ALA A 31 4.08 2.35 11.67
N GLN A 32 4.10 1.94 12.94
CA GLN A 32 3.60 2.75 14.05
C GLN A 32 4.50 3.94 14.37
N ARG A 33 5.83 3.81 14.18
CA ARG A 33 6.75 4.93 14.32
C ARG A 33 6.43 6.03 13.32
N LEU A 34 6.18 5.69 12.06
CA LEU A 34 5.80 6.67 11.05
C LEU A 34 4.40 7.23 11.32
N ALA A 35 3.41 6.38 11.59
CA ALA A 35 2.03 6.82 11.86
C ALA A 35 1.97 7.81 13.03
N ALA A 36 2.73 7.59 14.10
CA ALA A 36 2.78 8.46 15.27
C ALA A 36 3.45 9.82 15.00
N ALA A 37 4.23 9.95 13.93
CA ALA A 37 4.90 11.20 13.58
C ALA A 37 3.93 12.26 13.01
N CYS A 38 2.77 11.83 12.47
CA CYS A 38 1.82 12.72 11.81
C CYS A 38 2.45 13.61 10.72
N VAL A 39 3.41 13.05 9.98
CA VAL A 39 4.05 13.66 8.81
C VAL A 39 3.78 12.78 7.60
N PHE A 40 3.12 13.31 6.59
CA PHE A 40 2.81 12.60 5.36
C PHE A 40 4.05 12.53 4.46
N ARG A 41 4.95 11.60 4.79
CA ARG A 41 6.15 11.26 4.02
C ARG A 41 6.53 9.82 4.27
N HIS A 42 7.22 9.20 3.31
CA HIS A 42 7.76 7.86 3.48
C HIS A 42 8.93 7.81 4.48
N THR A 43 9.15 6.64 5.07
CA THR A 43 10.30 6.37 5.96
C THR A 43 11.60 6.33 5.15
N ASP A 44 12.57 7.17 5.52
CA ASP A 44 13.89 7.18 4.89
C ASP A 44 14.64 5.86 5.16
N ASN A 45 15.24 5.25 4.13
CA ASN A 45 15.96 3.98 4.20
C ASN A 45 15.15 2.81 4.81
N ASN A 46 13.85 2.76 4.54
CA ASN A 46 12.99 1.68 5.01
C ASN A 46 13.41 0.34 4.36
N PRO A 47 13.71 -0.72 5.13
CA PRO A 47 14.01 -2.04 4.58
C PRO A 47 12.78 -2.78 4.05
N TYR A 48 11.57 -2.27 4.33
CA TYR A 48 10.30 -2.82 3.87
C TYR A 48 9.73 -1.99 2.71
N GLY A 49 8.75 -2.55 2.00
CA GLY A 49 7.89 -1.73 1.15
C GLY A 49 6.91 -0.96 2.02
N GLU A 50 6.48 0.24 1.63
CA GLU A 50 5.66 1.11 2.47
C GLU A 50 4.56 1.79 1.65
N ASN A 51 3.31 1.64 2.08
CA ASN A 51 2.20 2.44 1.58
C ASN A 51 1.64 3.31 2.72
N ILE A 52 1.31 4.56 2.41
CA ILE A 52 0.74 5.51 3.37
C ILE A 52 -0.59 6.08 2.86
N ALA A 53 -1.51 6.38 3.76
CA ALA A 53 -2.80 7.00 3.42
C ALA A 53 -3.26 7.92 4.53
N ALA A 54 -4.01 8.96 4.19
CA ALA A 54 -4.51 9.90 5.17
C ALA A 54 -5.93 10.38 4.86
N GLY A 55 -6.77 10.37 5.89
CA GLY A 55 -8.16 10.87 5.81
C GLY A 55 -9.22 9.79 5.57
N GLN A 56 -8.83 8.62 5.07
CA GLN A 56 -9.73 7.46 4.99
C GLN A 56 -10.08 6.96 6.40
N THR A 57 -11.28 6.41 6.57
CA THR A 57 -11.80 6.01 7.89
C THR A 57 -11.75 4.51 8.13
N THR A 58 -11.65 3.70 7.08
CA THR A 58 -11.62 2.23 7.16
C THR A 58 -10.45 1.64 6.35
N PRO A 59 -9.96 0.43 6.71
CA PRO A 59 -8.99 -0.30 5.90
C PRO A 59 -9.45 -0.55 4.46
N GLN A 60 -10.75 -0.77 4.24
CA GLN A 60 -11.32 -0.95 2.91
C GLN A 60 -11.18 0.31 2.06
N ASP A 61 -11.48 1.49 2.63
CA ASP A 61 -11.32 2.76 1.92
C ASP A 61 -9.85 3.04 1.58
N VAL A 62 -8.93 2.69 2.49
CA VAL A 62 -7.48 2.81 2.26
C VAL A 62 -7.04 1.93 1.09
N VAL A 63 -7.34 0.63 1.13
CA VAL A 63 -6.94 -0.29 0.06
C VAL A 63 -7.63 0.05 -1.26
N SER A 64 -8.90 0.44 -1.22
CA SER A 64 -9.63 0.92 -2.40
C SER A 64 -8.94 2.14 -3.01
N GLN A 65 -8.57 3.13 -2.20
CA GLN A 65 -7.85 4.32 -2.69
C GLN A 65 -6.48 3.99 -3.30
N TRP A 66 -5.74 3.07 -2.69
CA TRP A 66 -4.44 2.61 -3.19
C TRP A 66 -4.52 1.83 -4.50
N VAL A 67 -5.68 1.28 -4.86
CA VAL A 67 -5.85 0.49 -6.08
C VAL A 67 -6.60 1.26 -7.17
N GLU A 68 -7.65 1.97 -6.78
CA GLU A 68 -8.60 2.66 -7.67
C GLU A 68 -8.30 4.15 -7.85
N GLY A 69 -7.29 4.68 -7.15
CA GLY A 69 -6.85 6.07 -7.30
C GLY A 69 -6.47 6.42 -8.75
N PRO A 70 -6.54 7.70 -9.13
CA PRO A 70 -6.32 8.13 -10.52
C PRO A 70 -4.89 7.83 -11.02
N GLU A 71 -3.90 7.83 -10.13
CA GLU A 71 -2.49 7.54 -10.44
C GLU A 71 -2.09 6.09 -10.12
N GLU A 72 -3.07 5.23 -9.83
CA GLU A 72 -2.85 3.85 -9.40
C GLU A 72 -2.98 2.87 -10.56
N LYS A 73 -3.90 1.90 -10.49
CA LYS A 73 -4.01 0.87 -11.52
C LYS A 73 -4.26 1.45 -12.91
N LEU A 74 -5.06 2.52 -13.02
CA LEU A 74 -5.40 3.11 -14.32
C LEU A 74 -4.20 3.81 -14.99
N ALA A 75 -3.22 4.26 -14.20
CA ALA A 75 -1.99 4.86 -14.70
C ALA A 75 -0.88 3.84 -14.96
N TYR A 76 -1.05 2.59 -14.52
CA TYR A 76 -0.04 1.54 -14.69
C TYR A 76 0.22 1.22 -16.16
N ASN A 77 1.51 1.14 -16.52
CA ASN A 77 1.97 0.75 -17.84
C ASN A 77 3.18 -0.20 -17.71
N PRO A 78 3.08 -1.48 -18.12
CA PRO A 78 4.18 -2.43 -17.99
C PRO A 78 5.40 -2.11 -18.88
N ASN A 79 5.24 -1.27 -19.92
CA ASN A 79 6.35 -0.83 -20.78
C ASN A 79 7.09 0.40 -20.22
N ALA A 80 6.51 1.07 -19.22
CA ALA A 80 7.10 2.21 -18.53
C ALA A 80 6.60 2.22 -17.08
N PRO A 81 6.94 1.18 -16.29
CA PRO A 81 6.38 1.00 -14.96
C PRO A 81 6.86 2.11 -14.03
N LYS A 82 5.98 2.51 -13.13
CA LYS A 82 6.27 3.46 -12.06
C LYS A 82 5.79 2.86 -10.74
N ASP A 83 6.47 3.23 -9.67
CA ASP A 83 6.05 2.94 -8.32
C ASP A 83 4.72 3.63 -8.03
N SER A 84 3.86 2.92 -7.33
CA SER A 84 2.56 3.40 -6.87
C SER A 84 2.09 2.53 -5.70
N HIS A 85 1.00 2.90 -5.03
CA HIS A 85 0.44 2.06 -3.98
C HIS A 85 -0.11 0.76 -4.56
N PHE A 86 -0.75 0.82 -5.73
CA PHE A 86 -1.28 -0.34 -6.46
C PHE A 86 -0.20 -1.37 -6.74
N THR A 87 0.93 -0.96 -7.32
CA THR A 87 2.02 -1.87 -7.68
C THR A 87 2.58 -2.59 -6.45
N GLN A 88 2.62 -1.93 -5.29
CA GLN A 88 2.98 -2.56 -4.02
C GLN A 88 1.90 -3.54 -3.52
N VAL A 89 0.62 -3.17 -3.58
CA VAL A 89 -0.50 -4.04 -3.13
C VAL A 89 -0.52 -5.36 -3.90
N VAL A 90 -0.28 -5.33 -5.23
CA VAL A 90 -0.30 -6.52 -6.09
C VAL A 90 1.06 -7.15 -6.32
N TRP A 91 2.12 -6.70 -5.62
CA TRP A 91 3.46 -7.22 -5.82
C TRP A 91 3.54 -8.72 -5.48
N GLU A 92 3.84 -9.55 -6.48
CA GLU A 92 3.79 -11.02 -6.35
C GLU A 92 4.74 -11.54 -5.26
N ALA A 93 5.96 -11.00 -5.16
CA ALA A 93 6.96 -11.47 -4.21
C ALA A 93 6.68 -11.07 -2.75
N SER A 94 5.86 -10.06 -2.48
CA SER A 94 5.50 -9.69 -1.11
C SER A 94 4.68 -10.82 -0.46
N ARG A 95 4.98 -11.10 0.80
CA ARG A 95 4.38 -12.20 1.57
C ARG A 95 3.73 -11.75 2.85
N GLU A 96 4.27 -10.71 3.46
CA GLU A 96 3.90 -10.27 4.79
C GLU A 96 3.43 -8.82 4.76
N LEU A 97 2.44 -8.51 5.59
CA LEU A 97 1.86 -7.19 5.76
C LEU A 97 1.78 -6.85 7.25
N GLY A 98 2.14 -5.62 7.62
CA GLY A 98 1.86 -5.09 8.94
C GLY A 98 1.51 -3.61 8.86
N CYS A 99 0.39 -3.22 9.45
CA CYS A 99 -0.14 -1.87 9.36
C CYS A 99 -0.36 -1.24 10.73
N ALA A 100 -0.26 0.09 10.78
CA ALA A 100 -0.61 0.90 11.93
C ALA A 100 -1.46 2.10 11.50
N VAL A 101 -2.25 2.62 12.44
CA VAL A 101 -3.04 3.84 12.26
C VAL A 101 -2.87 4.75 13.48
N THR A 102 -2.81 6.06 13.24
CA THR A 102 -2.83 7.07 14.30
C THR A 102 -3.84 8.16 13.95
N SER A 103 -4.52 8.68 14.99
CA SER A 103 -5.40 9.85 14.86
C SER A 103 -4.57 11.12 15.10
N CYS A 104 -4.30 11.85 14.03
CA CYS A 104 -3.46 13.04 14.03
C CYS A 104 -4.32 14.31 14.12
N PRO A 105 -4.12 15.20 15.10
CA PRO A 105 -4.85 16.48 15.18
C PRO A 105 -4.60 17.36 13.95
N THR A 106 -3.36 17.36 13.48
CA THR A 106 -2.89 18.00 12.24
C THR A 106 -1.90 17.07 11.57
N MET A 107 -1.63 17.29 10.28
CA MET A 107 -0.66 16.51 9.53
C MET A 107 0.26 17.43 8.73
N ALA A 108 1.57 17.24 8.87
CA ALA A 108 2.55 17.97 8.08
C ALA A 108 2.76 17.31 6.71
N GLY A 109 3.17 18.08 5.70
CA GLY A 109 3.46 17.58 4.35
C GLY A 109 2.26 17.53 3.41
N VAL A 110 1.03 17.59 3.92
CA VAL A 110 -0.18 17.70 3.11
C VAL A 110 -1.26 18.45 3.89
N TRP A 111 -2.07 19.24 3.18
CA TRP A 111 -3.21 19.93 3.77
C TRP A 111 -4.48 19.13 3.55
N LEU A 112 -5.19 18.81 4.63
CA LEU A 112 -6.48 18.14 4.60
C LEU A 112 -7.48 18.96 5.45
N PRO A 113 -8.72 19.16 4.98
CA PRO A 113 -9.71 19.98 5.68
C PRO A 113 -10.25 19.33 6.96
N GLN A 114 -10.13 18.01 7.11
CA GLN A 114 -10.63 17.25 8.27
C GLN A 114 -9.66 17.27 9.46
N SER A 115 -10.19 17.23 10.67
CA SER A 115 -9.46 17.01 11.92
C SER A 115 -10.35 16.27 12.94
N PRO A 116 -9.89 15.18 13.58
CA PRO A 116 -8.57 14.56 13.40
C PRO A 116 -8.46 13.79 12.08
N ILE A 117 -7.23 13.64 11.58
CA ILE A 117 -6.89 12.89 10.37
C ILE A 117 -6.45 11.49 10.80
N GLN A 118 -7.06 10.45 10.26
CA GLN A 118 -6.50 9.10 10.40
C GLN A 118 -5.34 8.94 9.42
N PHE A 119 -4.14 8.69 9.95
CA PHE A 119 -2.94 8.42 9.18
C PHE A 119 -2.61 6.93 9.26
N TRP A 120 -2.61 6.27 8.11
CA TRP A 120 -2.42 4.84 7.93
C TRP A 120 -1.06 4.59 7.30
N VAL A 121 -0.34 3.61 7.84
CA VAL A 121 0.94 3.14 7.31
C VAL A 121 0.90 1.64 7.25
N CYS A 122 1.25 1.05 6.10
CA CYS A 122 1.39 -0.38 5.91
C CYS A 122 2.77 -0.72 5.37
N GLU A 123 3.40 -1.71 5.97
CA GLU A 123 4.72 -2.23 5.63
C GLU A 123 4.58 -3.61 4.97
N TYR A 124 5.36 -3.85 3.93
CA TYR A 124 5.35 -5.07 3.12
C TYR A 124 6.72 -5.75 3.15
N ASN A 125 6.74 -7.06 3.35
CA ASN A 125 7.98 -7.84 3.33
C ASN A 125 7.84 -9.11 2.47
N PRO A 126 8.77 -9.39 1.54
CA PRO A 126 9.77 -8.49 0.96
C PRO A 126 9.16 -7.21 0.35
N SER A 127 9.98 -6.17 0.22
CA SER A 127 9.59 -4.88 -0.37
C SER A 127 9.15 -5.04 -1.83
N GLY A 128 8.16 -4.26 -2.23
CA GLY A 128 7.76 -4.11 -3.63
C GLY A 128 8.53 -3.00 -4.34
N ASN A 129 8.02 -2.63 -5.53
CA ASN A 129 8.45 -1.46 -6.30
C ASN A 129 9.96 -1.41 -6.59
N VAL A 130 10.57 -2.57 -6.83
CA VAL A 130 11.96 -2.67 -7.25
C VAL A 130 12.05 -2.50 -8.76
N ASP A 131 12.73 -1.45 -9.22
CA ASP A 131 12.79 -0.97 -10.61
C ASP A 131 12.88 -2.05 -11.70
N THR A 132 13.74 -3.04 -11.52
CA THR A 132 13.98 -4.06 -12.55
C THR A 132 13.02 -5.25 -12.49
N LEU A 133 12.07 -5.24 -11.54
CA LEU A 133 11.26 -6.41 -11.19
C LEU A 133 9.75 -6.22 -11.41
N TYR A 134 9.29 -5.07 -11.93
CA TYR A 134 7.86 -4.80 -12.15
C TYR A 134 7.16 -5.85 -13.01
N THR A 135 7.69 -6.16 -14.20
CA THR A 135 7.06 -7.11 -15.14
C THR A 135 7.00 -8.54 -14.60
N LYS A 136 7.85 -8.87 -13.61
CA LYS A 136 7.83 -10.14 -12.89
C LYS A 136 6.79 -10.17 -11.76
N ASN A 137 6.46 -9.03 -11.17
CA ASN A 137 5.68 -8.99 -9.92
C ASN A 137 4.29 -8.37 -10.07
N VAL A 138 4.03 -7.58 -11.12
CA VAL A 138 2.77 -6.88 -11.33
C VAL A 138 2.07 -7.49 -12.55
N HIS A 139 1.11 -8.38 -12.29
CA HIS A 139 0.37 -9.12 -13.30
C HIS A 139 -0.79 -8.31 -13.89
N ALA A 140 -0.48 -7.12 -14.42
CA ALA A 140 -1.45 -6.21 -15.01
C ALA A 140 -1.01 -5.76 -16.41
N LEU A 141 -1.99 -5.46 -17.25
CA LEU A 141 -1.82 -4.81 -18.55
C LEU A 141 -1.76 -3.29 -18.36
N ALA A 142 -1.45 -2.56 -19.44
CA ALA A 142 -1.61 -1.11 -19.45
C ALA A 142 -3.06 -0.73 -19.09
N GLY A 143 -3.23 0.24 -18.20
CA GLY A 143 -4.53 0.61 -17.63
C GLY A 143 -5.01 -0.30 -16.49
N GLY A 144 -4.14 -1.17 -15.96
CA GLY A 144 -4.37 -1.90 -14.71
C GLY A 144 -5.29 -3.09 -14.80
N ALA A 145 -5.73 -3.49 -16.00
CA ALA A 145 -6.52 -4.71 -16.16
C ALA A 145 -5.67 -5.94 -15.83
N PRO A 146 -6.21 -6.97 -15.14
CA PRO A 146 -5.46 -8.20 -14.85
C PRO A 146 -4.94 -8.86 -16.12
N ALA A 147 -3.66 -9.22 -16.15
CA ALA A 147 -3.10 -10.05 -17.20
C ALA A 147 -3.63 -11.48 -17.00
N ARG A 148 -4.40 -12.00 -17.96
CA ARG A 148 -4.91 -13.37 -17.89
C ARG A 148 -3.72 -14.34 -17.84
N ARG A 149 -3.68 -15.21 -16.83
CA ARG A 149 -2.83 -16.41 -16.82
C ARG A 149 -3.39 -17.42 -17.82
#